data_AF-A0A9D6KW10-F1
#
_entry.id   AF-A0A9D6KW10-F1
#
_cell.length_a   1.000
_cell.length_b   1.000
_cell.length_c   1.000
_cell.angle_alpha   90.00
_cell.angle_beta   90.00
_cell.angle_gamma   90.00
#
_symmetry.space_group_name_H-M   'P 1'
#
loop_
_entity.id
_entity.type
_entity.pdbx_description
1 polymer ?
#
loop_
_entity_poly.entity_id
_entity_poly.type
_entity_poly.pdbx_seq_one_letter_code
_entity_poly.pdbx_strand_id
1 'polypeptide(L)' 'AASPGLPADGLYDRLLAEVERPLIAHALQATRGNQIRAAAVLGINRNTLRKKIQALGIRTGRGD' A
#
# COMPACT_ATOMS: atom_id res chain seq x y z
N ALA A 1 6.85 12.77 -30.43
CA ALA A 1 5.45 13.16 -30.22
C ALA A 1 4.76 11.98 -29.54
N ALA A 2 4.15 12.17 -28.37
CA ALA A 2 3.36 11.13 -27.73
C ALA A 2 2.20 10.75 -28.67
N SER A 3 2.07 9.46 -29.00
CA SER A 3 1.02 8.96 -29.90
C SER A 3 -0.36 9.25 -29.29
N PRO A 4 -1.34 9.72 -30.08
CA PRO A 4 -2.62 10.19 -29.56
C PRO A 4 -3.40 9.00 -28.96
N GLY A 5 -3.73 9.10 -27.66
CA GLY A 5 -4.64 8.19 -26.97
C GLY A 5 -4.03 7.27 -25.90
N LEU A 6 -2.69 7.29 -25.70
CA LEU A 6 -2.09 6.50 -24.63
C LEU A 6 -2.15 7.24 -23.27
N PRO A 7 -2.42 6.52 -22.16
CA PRO A 7 -2.35 7.09 -20.81
C PRO A 7 -0.96 7.66 -20.52
N ALA A 8 -0.91 8.67 -19.66
CA ALA A 8 0.36 9.20 -19.17
C ALA A 8 1.20 8.11 -18.48
N ASP A 9 2.52 8.24 -18.61
CA ASP A 9 3.51 7.33 -18.02
C ASP A 9 3.29 7.11 -16.52
N GLY A 10 3.78 5.98 -16.00
CA GLY A 10 3.60 5.61 -14.59
C GLY A 10 2.17 5.18 -14.25
N LEU A 11 1.36 4.80 -15.23
CA LEU A 11 0.00 4.27 -15.00
C LEU A 11 0.02 3.07 -14.04
N TYR A 12 0.98 2.15 -14.20
CA TYR A 12 1.12 0.97 -13.36
C TYR A 12 1.31 1.35 -11.89
N ASP A 13 2.27 2.24 -11.59
CA ASP A 13 2.55 2.65 -10.21
C ASP A 13 1.39 3.41 -9.57
N ARG A 14 0.69 4.24 -10.35
CA ARG A 14 -0.51 4.95 -9.88
C ARG A 14 -1.64 4.00 -9.51
N LEU A 15 -1.98 3.06 -10.40
CA LEU A 15 -3.01 2.06 -10.13
C LEU A 15 -2.61 1.13 -8.99
N LEU A 16 -1.34 0.71 -8.95
CA LEU A 16 -0.83 -0.13 -7.88
C LEU A 16 -0.96 0.57 -6.53
N ALA A 17 -0.60 1.85 -6.43
CA ALA A 17 -0.75 2.63 -5.20
C ALA A 17 -2.23 2.78 -4.78
N GLU A 18 -3.13 2.97 -5.74
CA GLU A 18 -4.56 3.12 -5.52
C GLU A 18 -5.21 1.84 -5.00
N VAL A 19 -4.74 0.67 -5.44
CA VAL A 19 -5.21 -0.64 -4.96
C VAL A 19 -4.52 -1.04 -3.65
N GLU A 20 -3.21 -0.83 -3.52
CA GLU A 20 -2.45 -1.24 -2.33
C GLU A 20 -2.83 -0.45 -1.08
N ARG A 21 -3.11 0.86 -1.22
CA ARG A 21 -3.46 1.72 -0.08
C ARG A 21 -4.67 1.20 0.71
N PRO A 22 -5.86 0.97 0.12
CA PRO A 22 -7.01 0.44 0.84
C PRO A 22 -6.80 -0.99 1.33
N LEU A 23 -6.10 -1.84 0.57
CA LEU A 23 -5.77 -3.21 0.97
C LEU A 23 -4.94 -3.25 2.26
N ILE A 24 -3.86 -2.47 2.31
CA ILE A 24 -2.99 -2.38 3.49
C ILE A 24 -3.73 -1.74 4.66
N ALA A 25 -4.50 -0.68 4.43
CA ALA A 25 -5.29 -0.04 5.48
C ALA A 25 -6.29 -1.02 6.14
N HIS A 26 -7.00 -1.82 5.34
CA HIS A 26 -7.92 -2.83 5.85
C HIS A 26 -7.20 -3.91 6.68
N ALA A 27 -6.05 -4.41 6.21
CA ALA A 27 -5.27 -5.39 6.96
C ALA A 27 -4.76 -4.82 8.30
N LEU A 28 -4.33 -3.56 8.32
CA LEU A 28 -3.93 -2.88 9.55
C LEU A 28 -5.12 -2.69 10.51
N GLN A 29 -6.28 -2.26 10.01
CA GLN A 29 -7.50 -2.13 10.82
C GLN A 29 -7.92 -3.48 11.43
N ALA A 30 -7.99 -4.53 10.61
CA ALA A 30 -8.35 -5.88 11.05
C ALA A 30 -7.40 -6.44 12.12
N THR A 31 -6.15 -5.98 12.14
CA THR A 31 -5.12 -6.42 13.09
C THR A 31 -4.78 -5.38 14.15
N ARG A 32 -5.59 -4.31 14.28
CA ARG A 32 -5.40 -3.22 15.27
C ARG A 32 -4.00 -2.61 15.22
N GLY A 33 -3.53 -2.31 14.01
CA GLY A 33 -2.23 -1.71 13.73
C GLY A 33 -1.03 -2.66 13.94
N ASN A 34 -1.24 -3.95 14.21
CA ASN A 34 -0.14 -4.90 14.36
C ASN A 34 0.44 -5.28 12.99
N GLN A 35 1.54 -4.62 12.60
CA GLN A 35 2.19 -4.84 11.31
C GLN A 35 2.70 -6.28 11.10
N ILE A 36 3.07 -7.02 12.15
CA ILE A 36 3.49 -8.43 12.00
C ILE A 36 2.28 -9.28 11.57
N ARG A 37 1.14 -9.11 12.24
CA ARG A 37 -0.09 -9.83 11.89
C ARG A 37 -0.66 -9.38 10.56
N ALA A 38 -0.65 -8.08 10.26
CA ALA A 38 -1.10 -7.56 8.96
C ALA A 38 -0.25 -8.11 7.81
N ALA A 39 1.07 -8.18 7.99
CA ALA A 39 1.96 -8.76 6.98
C ALA A 39 1.67 -10.25 6.75
N ALA A 40 1.38 -11.00 7.82
CA ALA A 40 0.94 -12.40 7.71
C ALA A 40 -0.40 -12.54 6.96
N VAL A 41 -1.39 -11.68 7.25
CA VAL A 41 -2.68 -11.66 6.53
C VAL A 41 -2.50 -11.37 5.04
N LEU A 42 -1.60 -10.43 4.71
CA LEU A 42 -1.29 -10.05 3.33
C LEU A 42 -0.35 -11.04 2.62
N GLY A 43 0.22 -12.00 3.34
CA GLY A 43 1.18 -12.96 2.77
C GLY A 43 2.52 -12.34 2.35
N ILE A 44 2.93 -11.21 2.95
CA ILE A 44 4.17 -10.51 2.61
C ILE A 44 5.11 -10.39 3.81
N ASN A 45 6.38 -10.09 3.54
CA ASN A 45 7.34 -9.79 4.60
C ASN A 45 6.96 -8.49 5.33
N ARG A 46 7.04 -8.47 6.67
CA ARG A 46 6.77 -7.28 7.50
C ARG A 46 7.60 -6.06 7.10
N ASN A 47 8.86 -6.24 6.72
CA ASN A 47 9.72 -5.15 6.26
C ASN A 47 9.21 -4.56 4.94
N THR A 48 8.68 -5.39 4.04
CA THR A 48 8.01 -4.94 2.81
C THR A 48 6.75 -4.16 3.14
N LEU A 49 5.92 -4.66 4.05
CA LEU A 49 4.73 -3.94 4.52
C LEU A 49 5.09 -2.56 5.10
N ARG A 50 6.12 -2.50 5.97
CA ARG A 50 6.60 -1.24 6.54
C ARG A 50 7.03 -0.23 5.47
N LYS A 51 7.79 -0.66 4.46
CA LYS A 51 8.19 0.20 3.34
C LYS A 51 6.99 0.71 2.55
N LYS A 52 6.01 -0.16 2.27
CA LYS A 52 4.77 0.23 1.57
C LYS A 52 3.94 1.23 2.38
N ILE A 53 3.80 1.03 3.69
CA ILE A 53 3.13 1.98 4.60
C ILE A 53 3.76 3.37 4.51
N GLN A 54 5.10 3.45 4.52
CA GLN A 54 5.83 4.71 4.40
C GLN A 54 5.66 5.34 3.02
N ALA A 55 5.87 4.57 1.94
CA ALA A 55 5.75 5.06 0.57
C ALA A 55 4.33 5.56 0.24
N LEU A 56 3.31 4.87 0.79
CA LEU A 56 1.91 5.21 0.61
C LEU A 56 1.39 6.14 1.72
N GLY A 57 2.19 6.62 2.66
CA GLY A 57 1.73 7.52 3.74
C GLY A 57 0.48 7.01 4.47
N ILE A 58 0.46 5.74 4.88
CA ILE A 58 -0.68 5.12 5.58
C ILE A 58 -0.51 5.30 7.09
N ARG A 59 -1.53 5.84 7.75
CA ARG A 59 -1.56 5.96 9.22
C ARG A 59 -1.84 4.60 9.84
N THR A 60 -1.02 4.19 10.79
CA THR A 60 -1.14 2.87 11.43
C THR A 60 -1.99 2.88 12.70
N GLY A 61 -2.44 4.07 13.14
CA GLY A 61 -3.34 4.28 14.28
C GLY A 61 -2.68 4.02 15.63
N ARG A 62 -1.40 3.68 15.67
CA ARG A 62 -0.63 3.43 16.89
C ARG A 62 0.43 4.51 17.02
N GLY A 63 0.02 5.69 17.47
CA GLY A 63 0.89 6.85 17.69
C GLY A 63 1.62 7.26 16.42
N ASP A 64 0.95 8.05 15.57
CA ASP A 64 1.62 8.76 14.48
C ASP A 64 2.65 9.76 15.06
#